data_AF-A0A450WQG9-F1
#
_entry.id   AF-A0A450WQG9-F1
#
_cell.length_a   1.000
_cell.length_b   1.000
_cell.length_c   1.000
_cell.angle_alpha   90.00
_cell.angle_beta   90.00
_cell.angle_gamma   90.00
#
_symmetry.space_group_name_H-M   'P 1'
#
loop_
_entity.id
_entity.type
_entity.pdbx_description
1 polymer ?
#
loop_
_entity_poly.entity_id
_entity_poly.type
_entity_poly.pdbx_seq_one_letter_code
_entity_poly.pdbx_strand_id
1 'polypeptide(L)' 'MDIEFLSAAEMDLAEAVSYYNDRDEGLGYAFVAEIEQTPCRIVRFP' A
#
# COMPACT_ATOMS: atom_id res chain seq x y z
N MET A 1 -2.22 4.69 -18.49
CA MET A 1 -1.85 3.35 -17.97
C MET A 1 -2.84 3.08 -16.87
N ASP A 2 -3.68 2.07 -17.05
CA ASP A 2 -4.63 1.66 -16.02
C ASP A 2 -3.91 0.72 -15.06
N ILE A 3 -4.07 0.96 -13.77
CA ILE A 3 -3.44 0.18 -12.71
C ILE A 3 -4.56 -0.48 -11.91
N GLU A 4 -4.46 -1.79 -11.81
CA GLU A 4 -5.33 -2.61 -10.98
C GLU A 4 -4.45 -3.44 -10.05
N PHE A 5 -4.81 -3.47 -8.77
CA PHE A 5 -4.17 -4.36 -7.81
C PHE A 5 -4.80 -5.75 -7.92
N LEU A 6 -3.94 -6.78 -7.87
CA LEU A 6 -4.42 -8.15 -7.77
C LEU A 6 -4.98 -8.39 -6.37
N SER A 7 -6.00 -9.24 -6.27
CA SER A 7 -6.60 -9.59 -4.98
C SER A 7 -5.58 -10.12 -3.95
N ALA A 8 -4.56 -10.86 -4.41
CA ALA A 8 -3.46 -11.29 -3.56
C ALA A 8 -2.68 -10.11 -2.96
N ALA A 9 -2.41 -9.06 -3.75
CA ALA A 9 -1.71 -7.87 -3.26
C ALA A 9 -2.56 -7.05 -2.27
N GLU A 10 -3.88 -7.04 -2.43
CA GLU A 10 -4.80 -6.43 -1.45
C GLU A 10 -4.79 -7.18 -0.12
N MET A 11 -4.75 -8.52 -0.17
CA MET A 11 -4.61 -9.36 1.02
C MET A 11 -3.27 -9.13 1.72
N ASP A 12 -2.17 -9.08 0.96
CA ASP A 12 -0.83 -8.81 1.49
C ASP A 12 -0.76 -7.41 2.14
N LEU A 13 -1.40 -6.40 1.54
CA LEU A 13 -1.47 -5.05 2.09
C LEU A 13 -2.22 -5.05 3.44
N ALA A 14 -3.33 -5.76 3.55
CA ALA A 14 -4.09 -5.84 4.80
C ALA A 14 -3.26 -6.49 5.93
N GLU A 15 -2.52 -7.56 5.63
CA GLU A 15 -1.60 -8.19 6.59
C GLU A 15 -0.48 -7.23 7.02
N ALA A 16 0.14 -6.54 6.06
CA ALA A 16 1.20 -5.57 6.34
C ALA A 16 0.71 -4.40 7.21
N VAL A 17 -0.51 -3.90 6.96
CA VAL A 17 -1.11 -2.83 7.77
C VAL A 17 -1.35 -3.28 9.21
N SER A 18 -1.87 -4.50 9.41
CA SER A 18 -2.03 -5.07 10.75
C SER A 18 -0.68 -5.18 11.44
N TYR A 19 0.32 -5.75 10.75
CA TYR A 19 1.67 -5.89 11.28
C TYR A 19 2.28 -4.55 11.71
N TYR A 20 2.14 -3.50 10.91
CA TYR A 20 2.70 -2.19 11.24
C TYR A 20 1.95 -1.49 12.38
N ASN A 21 0.63 -1.61 12.44
CA ASN A 21 -0.15 -1.05 13.55
C ASN A 21 0.14 -1.75 14.89
N ASP A 22 0.50 -3.04 14.87
CA ASP A 22 0.95 -3.75 16.08
C ASP A 22 2.33 -3.27 16.57
N ARG A 23 3.14 -2.64 15.70
CA ARG A 23 4.48 -2.14 16.02
C ARG A 23 4.46 -0.71 16.53
N ASP A 24 3.71 0.15 15.88
CA ASP A 24 3.56 1.56 16.25
C ASP A 24 2.18 2.06 15.81
N GLU A 25 1.50 2.77 16.70
CA GLU A 25 0.14 3.21 16.47
C GLU A 25 0.09 4.19 15.28
N GLY A 26 -0.72 3.87 14.27
CA GLY A 26 -0.86 4.71 13.09
C GLY A 26 0.18 4.47 11.98
N LEU A 27 1.19 3.63 12.21
CA LEU A 27 2.19 3.32 11.18
C LEU A 27 1.57 2.58 9.98
N GLY A 28 0.58 1.72 10.20
CA GLY A 28 -0.15 1.05 9.12
C GLY A 28 -0.89 2.02 8.22
N TYR A 29 -1.46 3.10 8.77
CA TYR A 29 -2.11 4.15 7.97
C TYR A 29 -1.09 4.93 7.12
N ALA A 30 0.06 5.28 7.70
CA ALA A 30 1.13 5.93 6.95
C ALA A 30 1.64 5.04 5.81
N PHE A 31 1.73 3.73 6.03
CA PHE A 31 2.11 2.76 5.01
C PHE A 31 1.11 2.70 3.85
N VAL A 32 -0.20 2.63 4.13
CA VAL A 32 -1.25 2.66 3.08
C VAL A 32 -1.12 3.92 2.22
N ALA A 33 -0.98 5.09 2.85
CA ALA A 33 -0.88 6.35 2.12
C ALA A 33 0.31 6.39 1.15
N GLU A 34 1.44 5.77 1.52
CA GLU A 34 2.62 5.69 0.66
C GLU A 34 2.42 4.69 -0.50
N ILE A 35 1.75 3.56 -0.24
CA ILE A 35 1.41 2.59 -1.27
C ILE A 35 0.46 3.20 -2.30
N GLU A 36 -0.56 3.95 -1.88
CA GLU A 36 -1.51 4.63 -2.78
C GLU A 36 -0.83 5.65 -3.70
N GLN A 37 0.22 6.35 -3.24
CA GLN A 37 0.97 7.30 -4.05
C GLN A 37 1.97 6.66 -5.01
N THR A 38 2.34 5.41 -4.77
CA THR A 38 3.37 4.71 -5.57
C THR A 38 2.99 4.55 -7.04
N PRO A 39 1.78 4.07 -7.38
CA PRO A 39 1.28 4.03 -8.76
C PRO A 39 1.39 5.38 -9.47
N CYS A 40 1.06 6.49 -8.81
CA CYS A 40 1.12 7.82 -9.41
C CYS A 40 2.54 8.19 -9.88
N ARG A 41 3.57 7.72 -9.17
CA ARG A 41 4.98 7.92 -9.53
C ARG A 41 5.41 7.00 -10.67
N ILE A 42 4.96 5.74 -10.65
CA ILE A 42 5.26 4.76 -11.70
C ILE A 42 4.62 5.16 -13.03
N VAL A 43 3.35 5.58 -13.05
CA VAL A 43 2.67 6.01 -14.29
C VAL A 43 3.37 7.20 -14.96
N ARG A 44 4.07 8.03 -14.17
CA ARG A 44 4.83 9.18 -14.69
C ARG A 44 6.12 8.76 -15.39
N PHE A 45 6.66 7.58 -15.06
CA PHE A 45 7.88 6.98 -15.63
C PHE A 45 7.73 5.45 -15.74
N PRO A 46 6.88 4.97 -16.66
CA PRO A 46 6.51 3.56 -16.73
C PRO A 46 7.66 2.63 -17.16
#